data_AF-A0A2E7I651-F1
#
_entry.id   AF-A0A2E7I651-F1
#
_cell.length_a   1.000
_cell.length_b   1.000
_cell.length_c   1.000
_cell.angle_alpha   90.00
_cell.angle_beta   90.00
_cell.angle_gamma   90.00
#
_symmetry.space_group_name_H-M   'P 1'
#
loop_
_entity.id
_entity.type
_entity.pdbx_description
1 polymer ?
#
loop_
_entity_poly.entity_id
_entity_poly.type
_entity_poly.pdbx_seq_one_letter_code
_entity_poly.pdbx_strand_id
1 'polypeptide(L)'
;MARNHPVVRRLTSLITDFGPISVEDFIAISLGDPEGGYYATQDPFGAAGDFTTSPEISQMFGEMIGAWCADSWERLGAPEPFALIELGPGRGTLMADALRALNTVPACRAAARIHMVETSPTLRASQQSAIADTDATWHLTIPEPSGMPAIFIANEFFDALPIRQFVKSEGRWRERRVDIDSETGMFKFTLGKSSPQSRHADHLITEALDGDILEESDAVRSIVDTIAEYIAAVGGAAIFIDYGHPYSAVGETLQALRGHKPVSPLKAPGTADLTAHVNFEQVAAAAAAHGIRSWGPIGQGAFLERIGIRERAKRLRQGANELQAHDIDASLTRLIGPAEMGTLFKVLALSKQGTEPPAGFGPGP
;
A
#
# COMPACT_ATOMS: atom_id res chain seq x y z
N MET A 1 24.91 10.63 11.94
CA MET A 1 23.67 9.94 12.37
C MET A 1 23.35 10.34 13.81
N ALA A 2 22.07 10.49 14.15
CA ALA A 2 21.64 10.79 15.52
C ALA A 2 21.80 9.53 16.41
N ARG A 3 23.01 9.29 16.93
CA ARG A 3 23.38 8.07 17.68
C ARG A 3 22.51 7.78 18.90
N ASN A 4 21.82 8.80 19.43
CA ASN A 4 20.93 8.67 20.59
C ASN A 4 19.49 8.27 20.21
N HIS A 5 19.14 8.24 18.93
CA HIS A 5 17.80 7.88 18.50
C HIS A 5 17.53 6.38 18.78
N PRO A 6 16.34 6.00 19.33
CA PRO A 6 16.05 4.62 19.73
C PRO A 6 16.26 3.60 18.59
N VAL A 7 15.73 3.89 17.40
CA VAL A 7 15.91 3.08 16.20
C VAL A 7 17.38 2.89 15.83
N VAL A 8 18.17 3.98 15.85
CA VAL A 8 19.60 3.91 15.52
C VAL A 8 20.34 3.01 16.51
N ARG A 9 20.04 3.13 17.81
CA ARG A 9 20.64 2.27 18.85
C ARG A 9 20.27 0.81 18.65
N ARG A 10 19.00 0.52 18.36
CA ARG A 10 18.52 -0.85 18.14
C ARG A 10 19.19 -1.50 16.94
N LEU A 11 19.20 -0.80 15.80
CA LEU A 11 19.88 -1.25 14.59
C LEU A 11 21.38 -1.48 14.84
N THR A 12 22.03 -0.55 15.54
CA THR A 12 23.46 -0.65 15.88
C THR A 12 23.74 -1.88 16.75
N SER A 13 22.90 -2.13 17.78
CA SER A 13 23.05 -3.30 18.65
C SER A 13 22.90 -4.59 17.85
N LEU A 14 21.84 -4.71 17.04
CA LEU A 14 21.59 -5.90 16.23
C LEU A 14 22.77 -6.20 15.28
N ILE A 15 23.30 -5.18 14.61
CA ILE A 15 24.44 -5.36 13.71
C ILE A 15 25.71 -5.75 14.48
N THR A 16 25.93 -5.16 15.67
CA THR A 16 27.09 -5.48 16.51
C THR A 16 27.03 -6.92 17.04
N ASP A 17 25.84 -7.37 17.45
CA ASP A 17 25.65 -8.66 18.12
C ASP A 17 25.53 -9.83 17.13
N PHE A 18 24.93 -9.59 15.96
CA PHE A 18 24.56 -10.65 15.00
C PHE A 18 25.18 -10.48 13.60
N GLY A 19 25.92 -9.40 13.38
CA GLY A 19 26.47 -9.04 12.07
C GLY A 19 25.45 -8.33 11.16
N PRO A 20 25.77 -8.14 9.87
CA PRO A 20 24.93 -7.40 8.94
C PRO A 20 23.49 -7.91 8.90
N ILE A 21 22.51 -7.00 9.00
CA ILE A 21 21.07 -7.32 8.96
C ILE A 21 20.52 -7.21 7.54
N SER A 22 19.35 -7.79 7.28
CA SER A 22 18.69 -7.63 5.97
C SER A 22 18.21 -6.18 5.76
N VAL A 23 17.97 -5.79 4.50
CA VAL A 23 17.27 -4.53 4.19
C VAL A 23 15.85 -4.54 4.75
N GLU A 24 15.21 -5.71 4.78
CA GLU A 24 13.88 -5.92 5.35
C GLU A 24 13.85 -5.56 6.84
N ASP A 25 14.76 -6.12 7.64
CA ASP A 25 14.86 -5.81 9.08
C ASP A 25 15.14 -4.32 9.31
N PHE A 26 16.00 -3.73 8.47
CA PHE A 26 16.30 -2.31 8.55
C PHE A 26 15.05 -1.45 8.32
N ILE A 27 14.25 -1.75 7.30
CA ILE A 27 12.99 -1.04 7.01
C ILE A 27 11.98 -1.26 8.14
N ALA A 28 11.76 -2.52 8.54
CA ALA A 28 10.79 -2.88 9.57
C ALA A 28 11.04 -2.13 10.89
N ILE A 29 12.31 -2.07 11.33
CA ILE A 29 12.69 -1.34 12.55
C ILE A 29 12.61 0.17 12.33
N SER A 30 13.02 0.67 11.16
CA SER A 30 12.98 2.11 10.86
C SER A 30 11.56 2.67 10.84
N LEU A 31 10.59 1.90 10.36
CA LEU A 31 9.20 2.34 10.23
C LEU A 31 8.34 1.99 11.45
N GLY A 32 8.52 0.79 12.00
CA GLY A 32 7.59 0.18 12.97
C GLY A 32 8.11 0.02 14.41
N ASP A 33 9.34 0.44 14.73
CA ASP A 33 9.83 0.34 16.11
C ASP A 33 8.93 1.16 17.08
N PRO A 34 8.42 0.59 18.18
CA PRO A 34 7.48 1.30 19.05
C PRO A 34 8.06 2.54 19.76
N GLU A 35 9.38 2.61 19.95
CA GLU A 35 10.02 3.72 20.67
C GLU A 35 10.47 4.85 19.75
N GLY A 36 10.72 4.57 18.47
CA GLY A 36 11.25 5.58 17.54
C GLY A 36 10.97 5.33 16.07
N GLY A 37 10.15 4.35 15.72
CA GLY A 37 9.75 4.10 14.33
C GLY A 37 9.00 5.30 13.76
N TYR A 38 9.14 5.50 12.45
CA TYR A 38 8.52 6.61 11.74
C TYR A 38 7.00 6.68 11.99
N TYR A 39 6.26 5.60 11.74
CA TYR A 39 4.80 5.56 11.91
C TYR A 39 4.35 5.44 13.37
N ALA A 40 5.25 5.08 14.29
CA ALA A 40 4.96 5.03 15.71
C ALA A 40 5.02 6.42 16.38
N THR A 41 5.85 7.33 15.85
CA THR A 41 6.18 8.60 16.52
C THR A 41 5.90 9.86 15.72
N GLN A 42 5.68 9.76 14.41
CA GLN A 42 5.40 10.91 13.53
C GLN A 42 3.94 10.89 13.04
N ASP A 43 3.44 12.06 12.64
CA ASP A 43 2.27 12.19 11.76
C ASP A 43 2.78 12.34 10.32
N PRO A 44 2.70 11.30 9.49
CA PRO A 44 3.38 11.27 8.19
C PRO A 44 2.59 11.97 7.06
N PHE A 45 1.35 12.41 7.33
CA PHE A 45 0.40 12.84 6.28
C PHE A 45 0.14 14.35 6.24
N GLY A 46 -0.13 14.88 5.05
CA GLY A 46 -0.57 16.26 4.81
C GLY A 46 0.58 17.26 4.53
N ALA A 47 0.30 18.56 4.58
CA ALA A 47 1.25 19.63 4.24
C ALA A 47 2.50 19.72 5.14
N ALA A 48 2.47 19.04 6.28
CA ALA A 48 3.61 18.88 7.19
C ALA A 48 4.20 17.45 7.20
N GLY A 49 3.57 16.52 6.48
CA GLY A 49 4.02 15.13 6.31
C GLY A 49 5.05 14.98 5.20
N ASP A 50 5.48 13.76 4.90
CA ASP A 50 6.48 13.51 3.84
C ASP A 50 5.88 13.24 2.46
N PHE A 51 4.65 12.69 2.44
CA PHE A 51 3.89 12.42 1.20
C PHE A 51 2.45 12.96 1.29
N THR A 52 1.90 13.30 0.12
CA THR A 52 0.47 13.60 -0.06
C THR A 52 -0.17 12.44 -0.80
N THR A 53 -1.00 11.67 -0.09
CA THR A 53 -1.67 10.46 -0.60
C THR A 53 -2.90 10.79 -1.44
N SER A 54 -3.38 9.84 -2.24
CA SER A 54 -4.57 10.04 -3.10
C SER A 54 -5.83 10.51 -2.34
N PRO A 55 -6.17 9.97 -1.15
CA PRO A 55 -7.30 10.44 -0.36
C PRO A 55 -7.16 11.89 0.10
N GLU A 56 -5.94 12.35 0.40
CA GLU A 56 -5.68 13.71 0.87
C GLU A 56 -5.68 14.75 -0.27
N ILE A 57 -5.56 14.30 -1.52
CA ILE A 57 -5.68 15.16 -2.71
C ILE A 57 -7.13 15.51 -2.99
N SER A 58 -8.06 14.55 -2.91
CA SER A 58 -9.46 14.80 -3.23
C SER A 58 -10.42 13.78 -2.68
N GLN A 59 -11.55 14.28 -2.17
CA GLN A 59 -12.72 13.47 -1.83
C GLN A 59 -13.22 12.59 -2.98
N MET A 60 -12.94 12.98 -4.24
CA MET A 60 -13.34 12.21 -5.42
C MET A 60 -12.71 10.82 -5.40
N PHE A 61 -11.48 10.68 -4.91
CA PHE A 61 -10.80 9.39 -4.83
C PHE A 61 -11.57 8.43 -3.93
N GLY A 62 -11.82 8.81 -2.68
CA GLY A 62 -12.53 7.96 -1.73
C GLY A 62 -13.98 7.67 -2.14
N GLU A 63 -14.64 8.61 -2.82
CA GLU A 63 -15.97 8.37 -3.40
C GLU A 63 -15.95 7.32 -4.52
N MET A 64 -14.91 7.29 -5.37
CA MET A 64 -14.75 6.25 -6.40
C MET A 64 -14.48 4.88 -5.77
N ILE A 65 -13.69 4.83 -4.69
CA ILE A 65 -13.47 3.58 -3.96
C ILE A 65 -14.77 3.11 -3.27
N GLY A 66 -15.54 4.03 -2.70
CA GLY A 66 -16.87 3.72 -2.16
C GLY A 66 -17.84 3.17 -3.22
N ALA A 67 -17.84 3.76 -4.43
CA ALA A 67 -18.62 3.24 -5.55
C ALA A 67 -18.18 1.83 -5.99
N TRP A 68 -16.86 1.57 -6.02
CA TRP A 68 -16.32 0.24 -6.29
C TRP A 68 -16.71 -0.77 -5.20
N CYS A 69 -16.75 -0.36 -3.93
CA CYS A 69 -17.21 -1.20 -2.83
C CYS A 69 -18.69 -1.57 -2.97
N ALA A 70 -19.54 -0.63 -3.38
CA ALA A 70 -20.95 -0.91 -3.65
C ALA A 70 -21.15 -1.92 -4.80
N ASP A 71 -20.46 -1.74 -5.94
CA ASP A 71 -20.47 -2.71 -7.05
C ASP A 71 -19.99 -4.09 -6.60
N SER A 72 -18.89 -4.14 -5.83
CA SER A 72 -18.35 -5.39 -5.31
C SER A 72 -19.33 -6.08 -4.35
N TRP A 73 -20.00 -5.33 -3.48
CA TRP A 73 -21.04 -5.86 -2.59
C TRP A 73 -22.23 -6.44 -3.37
N GLU A 74 -22.72 -5.74 -4.40
CA GLU A 74 -23.79 -6.25 -5.27
C GLU A 74 -23.38 -7.53 -5.99
N ARG A 75 -22.16 -7.59 -6.53
CA ARG A 75 -21.59 -8.79 -7.19
C ARG A 75 -21.42 -9.97 -6.25
N LEU A 76 -21.22 -9.72 -4.95
CA LEU A 76 -21.19 -10.75 -3.91
C LEU A 76 -22.60 -11.25 -3.53
N GLY A 77 -23.65 -10.75 -4.19
CA GLY A 77 -25.04 -11.11 -3.90
C GLY A 77 -25.67 -10.30 -2.78
N ALA A 78 -25.18 -9.07 -2.55
CA ALA A 78 -25.68 -8.15 -1.53
C ALA A 78 -25.71 -8.75 -0.10
N PRO A 79 -24.61 -9.35 0.39
CA PRO A 79 -24.58 -9.99 1.70
C PRO A 79 -24.92 -9.03 2.85
N GLU A 80 -25.65 -9.54 3.84
CA GLU A 80 -26.00 -8.83 5.06
C GLU A 80 -25.81 -9.76 6.28
N PRO A 81 -24.78 -9.54 7.13
CA PRO A 81 -23.74 -8.50 7.05
C PRO A 81 -22.59 -8.85 6.08
N PHE A 82 -21.73 -7.86 5.81
CA PHE A 82 -20.40 -8.06 5.23
C PHE A 82 -19.37 -7.17 5.93
N ALA A 83 -18.08 -7.55 5.86
CA ALA A 83 -16.99 -6.75 6.42
C ALA A 83 -16.41 -5.80 5.37
N LEU A 84 -16.27 -4.52 5.70
CA LEU A 84 -15.50 -3.55 4.92
C LEU A 84 -14.22 -3.23 5.70
N ILE A 85 -13.07 -3.66 5.17
CA ILE A 85 -11.80 -3.71 5.87
C ILE A 85 -10.79 -2.82 5.15
N GLU A 86 -10.24 -1.82 5.83
CA GLU A 86 -9.15 -0.99 5.30
C GLU A 86 -7.83 -1.29 6.02
N LEU A 87 -6.78 -1.55 5.24
CA LEU A 87 -5.42 -1.76 5.71
C LEU A 87 -4.63 -0.45 5.66
N GLY A 88 -4.04 -0.06 6.79
CA GLY A 88 -3.30 1.19 6.93
C GLY A 88 -4.13 2.44 6.56
N PRO A 89 -5.21 2.76 7.27
CA PRO A 89 -6.17 3.80 6.84
C PRO A 89 -5.64 5.24 6.89
N GLY A 90 -4.39 5.44 7.31
CA GLY A 90 -3.80 6.75 7.54
C GLY A 90 -4.65 7.59 8.49
N ARG A 91 -5.18 8.71 8.01
CA ARG A 91 -6.05 9.60 8.80
C ARG A 91 -7.51 9.16 8.87
N GLY A 92 -7.91 8.12 8.13
CA GLY A 92 -9.29 7.65 7.97
C GLY A 92 -10.08 8.39 6.88
N THR A 93 -9.44 9.27 6.11
CA THR A 93 -10.05 10.09 5.06
C THR A 93 -10.69 9.23 3.97
N LEU A 94 -10.00 8.17 3.53
CA LEU A 94 -10.50 7.24 2.52
C LEU A 94 -11.79 6.55 2.99
N MET A 95 -11.78 5.93 4.18
CA MET A 95 -12.99 5.33 4.75
C MET A 95 -14.13 6.34 4.89
N ALA A 96 -13.85 7.54 5.39
CA ALA A 96 -14.87 8.57 5.58
C ALA A 96 -15.56 8.94 4.26
N ASP A 97 -14.80 9.15 3.19
CA ASP A 97 -15.33 9.45 1.87
C ASP A 97 -16.05 8.26 1.23
N ALA A 98 -15.51 7.05 1.38
CA ALA A 98 -16.14 5.82 0.91
C ALA A 98 -17.50 5.60 1.59
N LEU A 99 -17.58 5.72 2.92
CA LEU A 99 -18.82 5.61 3.68
C LEU A 99 -19.85 6.68 3.28
N ARG A 100 -19.38 7.91 3.02
CA ARG A 100 -20.24 8.99 2.53
C ARG A 100 -20.81 8.69 1.15
N ALA A 101 -20.03 8.08 0.26
CA ALA A 101 -20.54 7.60 -1.02
C ALA A 101 -21.54 6.44 -0.85
N LEU A 102 -21.24 5.49 0.04
CA LEU A 102 -22.12 4.34 0.35
C LEU A 102 -23.48 4.76 0.93
N ASN A 103 -23.62 5.95 1.53
CA ASN A 103 -24.93 6.47 1.95
C ASN A 103 -25.93 6.61 0.78
N THR A 104 -25.45 6.66 -0.48
CA THR A 104 -26.31 6.65 -1.67
C THR A 104 -26.85 5.26 -2.03
N VAL A 105 -26.31 4.20 -1.40
CA VAL A 105 -26.76 2.81 -1.50
C VAL A 105 -27.09 2.31 -0.08
N PRO A 106 -28.25 2.72 0.50
CA PRO A 106 -28.53 2.52 1.93
C PRO A 106 -28.46 1.07 2.42
N ALA A 107 -28.85 0.11 1.57
CA ALA A 107 -28.76 -1.32 1.88
C ALA A 107 -27.30 -1.77 2.09
N CYS A 108 -26.39 -1.38 1.18
CA CYS A 108 -24.96 -1.64 1.32
C CYS A 108 -24.41 -0.98 2.59
N ARG A 109 -24.73 0.30 2.83
CA ARG A 109 -24.22 1.02 4.01
C ARG A 109 -24.68 0.41 5.33
N ALA A 110 -25.91 -0.09 5.40
CA ALA A 110 -26.47 -0.73 6.59
C ALA A 110 -25.88 -2.13 6.85
N ALA A 111 -25.55 -2.87 5.79
CA ALA A 111 -24.95 -4.20 5.86
C ALA A 111 -23.46 -4.19 6.24
N ALA A 112 -22.76 -3.07 6.02
CA ALA A 112 -21.33 -2.94 6.24
C ALA A 112 -20.95 -2.95 7.74
N ARG A 113 -19.99 -3.81 8.09
CA ARG A 113 -19.26 -3.80 9.37
C ARG A 113 -17.85 -3.26 9.11
N ILE A 114 -17.47 -2.18 9.79
CA ILE A 114 -16.25 -1.44 9.46
C ILE A 114 -15.09 -1.91 10.31
N HIS A 115 -14.00 -2.31 9.66
CA HIS A 115 -12.78 -2.77 10.30
C HIS A 115 -11.57 -1.96 9.81
N MET A 116 -10.80 -1.42 10.73
CA MET A 116 -9.63 -0.57 10.45
C MET A 116 -8.38 -1.26 10.97
N VAL A 117 -7.44 -1.66 10.10
CA VAL A 117 -6.20 -2.35 10.52
C VAL A 117 -5.09 -1.31 10.66
N GLU A 118 -4.79 -0.93 11.91
CA GLU A 118 -3.90 0.17 12.26
C GLU A 118 -3.07 -0.16 13.51
N THR A 119 -1.74 -0.11 13.37
CA THR A 119 -0.78 -0.34 14.45
C THR A 119 -0.45 0.92 15.25
N SER A 120 -0.57 2.11 14.64
CA SER A 120 -0.25 3.40 15.25
C SER A 120 -1.38 3.91 16.16
N PRO A 121 -1.13 4.09 17.48
CA PRO A 121 -2.13 4.65 18.39
C PRO A 121 -2.53 6.09 18.03
N THR A 122 -1.59 6.87 17.47
CA THR A 122 -1.82 8.26 17.08
C THR A 122 -2.78 8.36 15.89
N LEU A 123 -2.54 7.57 14.84
CA LEU A 123 -3.43 7.53 13.67
C LEU A 123 -4.80 6.98 14.01
N ARG A 124 -4.88 6.00 14.93
CA ARG A 124 -6.16 5.48 15.44
C ARG A 124 -7.06 6.58 16.00
N ALA A 125 -6.50 7.55 16.74
CA ALA A 125 -7.27 8.68 17.27
C ALA A 125 -7.80 9.61 16.15
N SER A 126 -6.97 9.88 15.12
CA SER A 126 -7.40 10.62 13.93
C SER A 126 -8.54 9.90 13.21
N GLN A 127 -8.41 8.59 13.01
CA GLN A 127 -9.41 7.76 12.34
C GLN A 127 -10.73 7.76 13.11
N GLN A 128 -10.69 7.60 14.44
CA GLN A 128 -11.90 7.67 15.29
C GLN A 128 -12.64 9.00 15.14
N SER A 129 -11.91 10.11 14.99
CA SER A 129 -12.53 11.41 14.73
C SER A 129 -13.09 11.52 13.31
N ALA A 130 -12.39 10.99 12.30
CA ALA A 130 -12.79 11.06 10.90
C ALA A 130 -14.11 10.29 10.62
N ILE A 131 -14.34 9.18 11.32
CA ILE A 131 -15.54 8.34 11.18
C ILE A 131 -16.36 8.25 12.48
N ALA A 132 -16.41 9.31 13.27
CA ALA A 132 -17.02 9.34 14.60
C ALA A 132 -18.49 8.88 14.64
N ASP A 133 -19.24 9.09 13.55
CA ASP A 133 -20.64 8.67 13.42
C ASP A 133 -20.82 7.22 12.94
N THR A 134 -19.74 6.43 12.88
CA THR A 134 -19.75 5.05 12.40
C THR A 134 -19.22 4.09 13.45
N ASP A 135 -19.97 3.02 13.71
CA ASP A 135 -19.49 1.90 14.51
C ASP A 135 -18.41 1.13 13.73
N ALA A 136 -17.17 1.23 14.20
CA ALA A 136 -15.99 0.65 13.59
C ALA A 136 -15.12 -0.05 14.64
N THR A 137 -14.42 -1.10 14.23
CA THR A 137 -13.50 -1.84 15.10
C THR A 137 -12.06 -1.72 14.57
N TRP A 138 -11.13 -1.36 15.45
CA TRP A 138 -9.71 -1.26 15.12
C TRP A 138 -8.94 -2.52 15.49
N HIS A 139 -8.08 -2.98 14.59
CA HIS A 139 -7.28 -4.21 14.74
C HIS A 139 -5.81 -3.91 14.52
N LEU A 140 -4.94 -4.70 15.18
CA LEU A 140 -3.49 -4.66 14.91
C LEU A 140 -3.10 -5.53 13.70
N THR A 141 -3.94 -6.52 13.37
CA THR A 141 -3.75 -7.46 12.26
C THR A 141 -5.05 -7.58 11.49
N ILE A 142 -5.00 -8.18 10.30
CA ILE A 142 -6.20 -8.46 9.52
C ILE A 142 -7.16 -9.32 10.36
N PRO A 143 -8.41 -8.87 10.59
CA PRO A 143 -9.37 -9.67 11.34
C PRO A 143 -9.94 -10.80 10.47
N GLU A 144 -10.50 -11.81 11.12
CA GLU A 144 -11.30 -12.86 10.49
C GLU A 144 -12.76 -12.81 11.00
N PRO A 145 -13.60 -11.89 10.49
CA PRO A 145 -15.00 -11.80 10.90
C PRO A 145 -15.75 -13.10 10.57
N SER A 146 -16.17 -13.84 11.60
CA SER A 146 -16.70 -15.19 11.43
C SER A 146 -17.88 -15.25 10.43
N GLY A 147 -17.68 -15.97 9.33
CA GLY A 147 -18.73 -16.37 8.39
C GLY A 147 -19.33 -15.27 7.51
N MET A 148 -18.71 -14.09 7.41
CA MET A 148 -19.21 -13.02 6.52
C MET A 148 -18.22 -12.68 5.39
N PRO A 149 -18.69 -12.47 4.15
CA PRO A 149 -17.82 -12.00 3.07
C PRO A 149 -17.16 -10.66 3.43
N ALA A 150 -15.97 -10.41 2.87
CA ALA A 150 -15.22 -9.20 3.14
C ALA A 150 -14.81 -8.45 1.87
N ILE A 151 -14.82 -7.12 1.94
CA ILE A 151 -14.24 -6.23 0.94
C ILE A 151 -13.02 -5.57 1.59
N PHE A 152 -11.83 -5.86 1.05
CA PHE A 152 -10.57 -5.32 1.53
C PHE A 152 -10.11 -4.13 0.68
N ILE A 153 -9.64 -3.07 1.33
CA ILE A 153 -9.05 -1.90 0.71
C ILE A 153 -7.61 -1.76 1.25
N ALA A 154 -6.64 -1.63 0.35
CA ALA A 154 -5.28 -1.24 0.70
C ALA A 154 -4.83 -0.15 -0.28
N ASN A 155 -4.71 1.09 0.20
CA ASN A 155 -4.21 2.23 -0.57
C ASN A 155 -2.92 2.74 0.05
N GLU A 156 -1.82 2.75 -0.70
CA GLU A 156 -0.51 3.22 -0.21
C GLU A 156 -0.13 2.52 1.10
N PHE A 157 -0.34 1.21 1.10
CA PHE A 157 -0.09 0.34 2.26
C PHE A 157 1.08 -0.60 1.98
N PHE A 158 1.23 -1.06 0.74
CA PHE A 158 2.20 -2.09 0.40
C PHE A 158 3.59 -1.50 0.16
N ASP A 159 3.69 -0.25 -0.30
CA ASP A 159 4.96 0.45 -0.52
C ASP A 159 5.75 0.68 0.79
N ALA A 160 5.04 0.83 1.90
CA ALA A 160 5.60 0.94 3.25
C ALA A 160 6.02 -0.41 3.85
N LEU A 161 5.68 -1.55 3.22
CA LEU A 161 6.05 -2.85 3.75
C LEU A 161 7.52 -3.18 3.47
N PRO A 162 8.22 -3.82 4.42
CA PRO A 162 9.61 -4.20 4.25
C PRO A 162 9.88 -5.03 2.99
N ILE A 163 10.95 -4.66 2.29
CA ILE A 163 11.47 -5.39 1.12
C ILE A 163 12.85 -5.98 1.41
N ARG A 164 13.13 -7.10 0.75
CA ARG A 164 14.46 -7.68 0.63
C ARG A 164 15.06 -7.23 -0.71
N GLN A 165 16.36 -6.96 -0.70
CA GLN A 165 17.12 -6.65 -1.91
C GLN A 165 18.14 -7.75 -2.17
N PHE A 166 18.24 -8.20 -3.41
CA PHE A 166 19.28 -9.10 -3.87
C PHE A 166 20.07 -8.42 -4.97
N VAL A 167 21.40 -8.52 -4.93
CA VAL A 167 22.30 -7.95 -5.94
C VAL A 167 22.94 -9.08 -6.72
N LYS A 168 22.90 -9.00 -8.05
CA LYS A 168 23.63 -9.91 -8.93
C LYS A 168 25.12 -9.56 -8.88
N SER A 169 25.96 -10.50 -8.48
CA SER A 169 27.40 -10.27 -8.33
C SER A 169 28.17 -11.55 -8.59
N GLU A 170 29.14 -11.50 -9.51
CA GLU A 170 29.94 -12.64 -9.95
C GLU A 170 29.05 -13.79 -10.45
N GLY A 171 27.98 -13.45 -11.18
CA GLY A 171 27.00 -14.40 -11.70
C GLY A 171 26.03 -14.99 -10.67
N ARG A 172 26.14 -14.61 -9.38
CA ARG A 172 25.31 -15.12 -8.29
C ARG A 172 24.49 -14.01 -7.64
N TRP A 173 23.26 -14.32 -7.26
CA TRP A 173 22.48 -13.43 -6.41
C TRP A 173 22.96 -13.50 -4.97
N ARG A 174 23.21 -12.33 -4.37
CA ARG A 174 23.59 -12.18 -2.97
C ARG A 174 22.63 -11.20 -2.31
N GLU A 175 22.15 -11.53 -1.11
CA GLU A 175 21.29 -10.63 -0.37
C GLU A 175 22.04 -9.35 -0.03
N ARG A 176 21.47 -8.18 -0.34
CA ARG A 176 21.95 -6.90 0.14
C ARG A 176 21.59 -6.78 1.61
N ARG A 177 22.57 -6.36 2.41
CA ARG A 177 22.47 -6.23 3.86
C ARG A 177 22.92 -4.85 4.30
N VAL A 178 22.52 -4.47 5.51
CA VAL A 178 22.97 -3.24 6.17
C VAL A 178 23.96 -3.58 7.28
N ASP A 179 25.12 -2.94 7.23
CA ASP A 179 26.20 -3.10 8.20
C ASP A 179 26.66 -1.72 8.71
N ILE A 180 27.52 -1.71 9.72
CA ILE A 180 28.17 -0.50 10.23
C ILE A 180 29.54 -0.37 9.55
N ASP A 181 29.78 0.78 8.97
CA ASP A 181 31.09 1.14 8.47
C ASP A 181 32.07 1.39 9.63
N SER A 182 33.17 0.65 9.67
CA SER A 182 34.13 0.70 10.78
C SER A 182 34.89 2.02 10.90
N GLU A 183 35.03 2.78 9.79
CA GLU A 183 35.75 4.05 9.79
C GLU A 183 34.84 5.21 10.19
N THR A 184 33.62 5.23 9.66
CA THR A 184 32.68 6.35 9.85
C THR A 184 31.65 6.11 10.96
N GLY A 185 31.44 4.86 11.36
CA GLY A 185 30.37 4.45 12.29
C GLY A 185 28.97 4.71 11.75
N MET A 186 28.83 4.80 10.42
CA MET A 186 27.56 5.03 9.71
C MET A 186 27.06 3.71 9.10
N PHE A 187 25.75 3.58 8.88
CA PHE A 187 25.21 2.43 8.16
C PHE A 187 25.65 2.46 6.68
N LYS A 188 26.00 1.28 6.16
CA LYS A 188 26.34 1.06 4.75
C LYS A 188 25.68 -0.21 4.23
N PHE A 189 25.47 -0.27 2.92
CA PHE A 189 25.11 -1.52 2.28
C PHE A 189 26.33 -2.43 2.15
N THR A 190 26.11 -3.72 2.32
CA THR A 190 27.09 -4.80 2.10
C THR A 190 26.41 -6.00 1.44
N LEU A 191 27.18 -6.98 0.99
CA LEU A 191 26.66 -8.21 0.40
C LEU A 191 26.76 -9.36 1.39
N GLY A 192 25.64 -10.03 1.61
CA GLY A 192 25.54 -11.27 2.37
C GLY A 192 26.02 -12.48 1.58
N LYS A 193 25.71 -13.67 2.12
CA LYS A 193 25.97 -14.95 1.43
C LYS A 193 25.08 -15.06 0.18
N SER A 194 25.51 -15.86 -0.78
CA SER A 194 24.65 -16.23 -1.91
C SER A 194 23.37 -16.90 -1.39
N SER A 195 22.21 -16.40 -1.84
CA SER A 195 20.89 -16.91 -1.46
C SER A 195 20.23 -17.58 -2.67
N PRO A 196 19.55 -18.73 -2.49
CA PRO A 196 18.72 -19.29 -3.55
C PRO A 196 17.52 -18.36 -3.79
N GLN A 197 17.64 -17.60 -4.87
CA GLN A 197 16.67 -17.18 -5.90
C GLN A 197 15.24 -16.76 -5.49
N SER A 198 14.82 -15.65 -6.11
CA SER A 198 13.44 -15.17 -6.22
C SER A 198 12.46 -16.28 -6.58
N ARG A 199 11.25 -16.21 -5.99
CA ARG A 199 10.23 -17.26 -6.15
C ARG A 199 9.39 -17.11 -7.42
N HIS A 200 9.38 -15.93 -8.05
CA HIS A 200 8.38 -15.55 -9.05
C HIS A 200 8.95 -14.93 -10.34
N ALA A 201 10.27 -14.96 -10.54
CA ALA A 201 10.89 -14.40 -11.73
C ALA A 201 12.12 -15.19 -12.23
N ASP A 202 11.92 -16.47 -12.57
CA ASP A 202 12.96 -17.38 -13.08
C ASP A 202 13.74 -16.81 -14.28
N HIS A 203 13.09 -16.05 -15.15
CA HIS A 203 13.73 -15.42 -16.31
C HIS A 203 14.67 -14.27 -15.90
N LEU A 204 14.29 -13.44 -14.93
CA LEU A 204 15.16 -12.37 -14.41
C LEU A 204 16.39 -12.93 -13.72
N ILE A 205 16.27 -14.12 -13.12
CA ILE A 205 17.40 -14.79 -12.47
C ILE A 205 18.51 -15.11 -13.47
N THR A 206 18.15 -15.48 -14.70
CA THR A 206 19.06 -15.87 -15.77
C THR A 206 19.57 -14.72 -16.63
N GLU A 207 18.72 -13.71 -16.89
CA GLU A 207 19.03 -12.61 -17.81
C GLU A 207 19.69 -11.40 -17.14
N ALA A 208 19.61 -11.28 -15.81
CA ALA A 208 20.20 -10.17 -15.07
C ALA A 208 21.74 -10.11 -15.17
N LEU A 209 22.24 -8.88 -15.26
CA LEU A 209 23.65 -8.53 -15.30
C LEU A 209 24.22 -8.28 -13.90
N ASP A 210 25.52 -8.42 -13.73
CA ASP A 210 26.18 -8.05 -12.47
C ASP A 210 25.92 -6.56 -12.16
N GLY A 211 25.47 -6.29 -10.93
CA GLY A 211 25.01 -4.98 -10.46
C GLY A 211 23.48 -4.84 -10.41
N ASP A 212 22.73 -5.67 -11.15
CA ASP A 212 21.28 -5.64 -11.10
C ASP A 212 20.76 -5.97 -9.70
N ILE A 213 19.70 -5.27 -9.31
CA ILE A 213 19.05 -5.40 -8.00
C ILE A 213 17.66 -5.98 -8.22
N LEU A 214 17.29 -6.97 -7.43
CA LEU A 214 15.95 -7.53 -7.38
C LEU A 214 15.34 -7.24 -6.02
N GLU A 215 14.12 -6.72 -6.04
CA GLU A 215 13.34 -6.38 -4.84
C GLU A 215 12.15 -7.32 -4.71
N GLU A 216 11.99 -7.91 -3.52
CA GLU A 216 10.87 -8.79 -3.17
C GLU A 216 10.37 -8.47 -1.76
N SER A 217 9.07 -8.58 -1.51
CA SER A 217 8.53 -8.45 -0.15
C SER A 217 7.83 -9.73 0.30
N ASP A 218 8.40 -10.42 1.29
CA ASP A 218 7.73 -11.52 1.97
C ASP A 218 6.53 -11.00 2.79
N ALA A 219 6.59 -9.76 3.28
CA ALA A 219 5.49 -9.10 4.00
C ALA A 219 4.27 -8.85 3.11
N VAL A 220 4.45 -8.26 1.92
CA VAL A 220 3.37 -8.08 0.94
C VAL A 220 2.73 -9.43 0.60
N ARG A 221 3.56 -10.43 0.30
CA ARG A 221 3.08 -11.77 0.00
C ARG A 221 2.25 -12.35 1.15
N SER A 222 2.75 -12.29 2.39
CA SER A 222 2.04 -12.83 3.55
C SER A 222 0.67 -12.18 3.74
N ILE A 223 0.57 -10.85 3.55
CA ILE A 223 -0.70 -10.14 3.64
C ILE A 223 -1.67 -10.59 2.54
N VAL A 224 -1.18 -10.69 1.29
CA VAL A 224 -1.99 -11.14 0.17
C VAL A 224 -2.43 -12.60 0.33
N ASP A 225 -1.56 -13.46 0.86
CA ASP A 225 -1.88 -14.85 1.19
C ASP A 225 -3.04 -14.91 2.20
N THR A 226 -2.98 -14.12 3.29
CA THR A 226 -4.07 -14.04 4.28
C THR A 226 -5.39 -13.56 3.66
N ILE A 227 -5.36 -12.50 2.84
CA ILE A 227 -6.57 -11.98 2.18
C ILE A 227 -7.13 -12.99 1.18
N ALA A 228 -6.27 -13.62 0.38
CA ALA A 228 -6.67 -14.56 -0.65
C ALA A 228 -7.25 -15.85 -0.04
N GLU A 229 -6.64 -16.36 1.03
CA GLU A 229 -7.16 -17.49 1.81
C GLU A 229 -8.55 -17.18 2.38
N TYR A 230 -8.74 -15.98 2.95
CA TYR A 230 -10.04 -15.53 3.45
C TYR A 230 -11.09 -15.48 2.33
N ILE A 231 -10.78 -14.85 1.19
CA ILE A 231 -11.69 -14.75 0.05
C ILE A 231 -12.03 -16.13 -0.50
N ALA A 232 -11.07 -17.07 -0.52
CA ALA A 232 -11.30 -18.44 -1.00
C ALA A 232 -12.28 -19.19 -0.09
N ALA A 233 -12.12 -19.04 1.24
CA ALA A 233 -12.91 -19.74 2.25
C ALA A 233 -14.32 -19.15 2.43
N VAL A 234 -14.43 -17.82 2.51
CA VAL A 234 -15.66 -17.13 2.94
C VAL A 234 -16.32 -16.35 1.79
N GLY A 235 -15.54 -15.92 0.80
CA GLY A 235 -15.97 -15.00 -0.24
C GLY A 235 -15.60 -13.56 0.06
N GLY A 236 -15.51 -12.75 -0.99
CA GLY A 236 -15.09 -11.36 -0.86
C GLY A 236 -14.45 -10.80 -2.12
N ALA A 237 -13.93 -9.59 -1.99
CA ALA A 237 -13.15 -8.90 -2.98
C ALA A 237 -12.05 -8.07 -2.31
N ALA A 238 -11.00 -7.72 -3.04
CA ALA A 238 -9.99 -6.77 -2.56
C ALA A 238 -9.63 -5.76 -3.64
N ILE A 239 -9.26 -4.55 -3.25
CA ILE A 239 -8.67 -3.54 -4.13
C ILE A 239 -7.38 -3.02 -3.52
N PHE A 240 -6.32 -3.06 -4.31
CA PHE A 240 -4.97 -2.66 -3.95
C PHE A 240 -4.52 -1.52 -4.86
N ILE A 241 -4.13 -0.41 -4.26
CA ILE A 241 -3.76 0.82 -4.97
C ILE A 241 -2.43 1.29 -4.44
N ASP A 242 -1.43 1.26 -5.30
CA ASP A 242 -0.08 1.64 -4.91
C ASP A 242 0.77 2.01 -6.12
N TYR A 243 1.86 2.72 -5.91
CA TYR A 243 2.81 2.96 -6.99
C TYR A 243 3.79 1.80 -7.11
N GLY A 244 4.05 1.44 -8.35
CA GLY A 244 4.84 0.27 -8.65
C GLY A 244 4.73 -0.17 -10.08
N HIS A 245 5.17 -1.40 -10.34
CA HIS A 245 5.31 -1.96 -11.67
C HIS A 245 4.42 -3.19 -11.87
N PRO A 246 3.89 -3.39 -13.09
CA PRO A 246 2.96 -4.48 -13.37
C PRO A 246 3.62 -5.85 -13.47
N TYR A 247 4.89 -5.89 -13.85
CA TYR A 247 5.69 -7.11 -14.05
C TYR A 247 6.96 -7.01 -13.22
N SER A 248 7.47 -8.13 -12.73
CA SER A 248 8.75 -8.16 -12.03
C SER A 248 9.84 -7.57 -12.93
N ALA A 249 10.72 -6.77 -12.33
CA ALA A 249 11.83 -6.15 -13.02
C ALA A 249 13.03 -6.03 -12.08
N VAL A 250 14.22 -5.88 -12.66
CA VAL A 250 15.40 -5.46 -11.91
C VAL A 250 15.44 -3.95 -11.79
N GLY A 251 15.93 -3.46 -10.65
CA GLY A 251 16.03 -2.03 -10.32
C GLY A 251 16.04 -1.82 -8.81
N GLU A 252 16.63 -0.69 -8.38
CA GLU A 252 16.54 -0.23 -7.00
C GLU A 252 15.42 0.80 -6.90
N THR A 253 14.41 0.52 -6.08
CA THR A 253 13.28 1.42 -5.86
C THR A 253 13.16 1.87 -4.41
N LEU A 254 13.94 1.29 -3.49
CA LEU A 254 14.04 1.77 -2.11
C LEU A 254 14.44 3.26 -2.06
N GLN A 255 13.54 4.07 -1.51
CA GLN A 255 13.69 5.51 -1.37
C GLN A 255 13.43 5.94 0.08
N ALA A 256 13.87 7.15 0.38
CA ALA A 256 13.60 7.78 1.65
C ALA A 256 13.28 9.27 1.46
N LEU A 257 12.20 9.73 2.07
CA LEU A 257 11.83 11.15 2.09
C LEU A 257 11.89 11.72 3.51
N ARG A 258 12.27 13.00 3.60
CA ARG A 258 12.18 13.77 4.83
C ARG A 258 11.96 15.25 4.52
N GLY A 259 10.89 15.83 5.05
CA GLY A 259 10.39 17.16 4.71
C GLY A 259 10.20 17.35 3.21
N HIS A 260 9.57 16.38 2.53
CA HIS A 260 9.40 16.33 1.07
C HIS A 260 10.70 16.36 0.24
N LYS A 261 11.84 15.99 0.83
CA LYS A 261 13.13 15.94 0.14
C LYS A 261 13.70 14.53 0.14
N PRO A 262 14.22 14.05 -1.00
CA PRO A 262 14.96 12.80 -1.05
C PRO A 262 16.17 12.84 -0.12
N VAL A 263 16.28 11.82 0.73
CA VAL A 263 17.44 11.55 1.56
C VAL A 263 17.95 10.14 1.28
N SER A 264 19.16 9.83 1.72
CA SER A 264 19.64 8.45 1.64
C SER A 264 18.90 7.58 2.67
N PRO A 265 18.40 6.39 2.28
CA PRO A 265 17.67 5.47 3.18
C PRO A 265 18.42 5.16 4.48
N LEU A 266 19.74 5.10 4.43
CA LEU A 266 20.58 4.72 5.59
C LEU A 266 20.89 5.88 6.55
N LYS A 267 20.58 7.14 6.19
CA LYS A 267 21.05 8.31 6.95
C LYS A 267 20.16 8.69 8.14
N ALA A 268 18.87 8.40 8.07
CA ALA A 268 17.88 8.95 9.01
C ALA A 268 16.81 7.92 9.45
N PRO A 269 17.18 6.66 9.77
CA PRO A 269 16.20 5.64 10.14
C PRO A 269 15.38 6.07 11.36
N GLY A 270 14.07 5.86 11.29
CA GLY A 270 13.09 6.33 12.29
C GLY A 270 12.58 7.76 12.07
N THR A 271 13.22 8.56 11.21
CA THR A 271 12.88 9.99 11.01
C THR A 271 12.72 10.40 9.55
N ALA A 272 12.79 9.43 8.64
CA ALA A 272 12.52 9.57 7.23
C ALA A 272 11.57 8.45 6.85
N ASP A 273 10.60 8.77 5.99
CA ASP A 273 9.68 7.78 5.44
C ASP A 273 10.43 6.93 4.41
N LEU A 274 10.39 5.60 4.60
CA LEU A 274 11.04 4.64 3.71
C LEU A 274 9.96 3.96 2.87
N THR A 275 10.22 3.86 1.58
CA THR A 275 9.26 3.26 0.66
C THR A 275 9.95 2.56 -0.51
N ALA A 276 9.26 1.60 -1.12
CA ALA A 276 9.68 0.90 -2.33
C ALA A 276 8.48 0.66 -3.26
N HIS A 277 8.76 0.51 -4.55
CA HIS A 277 7.73 0.20 -5.53
C HIS A 277 7.10 -1.18 -5.26
N VAL A 278 5.79 -1.27 -5.41
CA VAL A 278 5.06 -2.53 -5.31
C VAL A 278 5.21 -3.35 -6.58
N ASN A 279 5.63 -4.61 -6.43
CA ASN A 279 5.62 -5.60 -7.50
C ASN A 279 4.24 -6.26 -7.63
N PHE A 280 3.40 -5.78 -8.55
CA PHE A 280 2.04 -6.30 -8.70
C PHE A 280 1.99 -7.71 -9.32
N GLU A 281 3.06 -8.19 -9.96
CA GLU A 281 3.15 -9.59 -10.40
C GLU A 281 3.33 -10.52 -9.20
N GLN A 282 4.12 -10.13 -8.19
CA GLN A 282 4.22 -10.87 -6.92
C GLN A 282 2.85 -10.93 -6.21
N VAL A 283 2.12 -9.81 -6.17
CA VAL A 283 0.77 -9.75 -5.60
C VAL A 283 -0.18 -10.70 -6.33
N ALA A 284 -0.18 -10.67 -7.67
CA ALA A 284 -1.04 -11.56 -8.46
C ALA A 284 -0.66 -13.04 -8.29
N ALA A 285 0.64 -13.36 -8.23
CA ALA A 285 1.13 -14.72 -8.01
C ALA A 285 0.73 -15.26 -6.64
N ALA A 286 0.81 -14.44 -5.58
CA ALA A 286 0.36 -14.80 -4.24
C ALA A 286 -1.14 -15.12 -4.22
N ALA A 287 -1.98 -14.26 -4.79
CA ALA A 287 -3.42 -14.51 -4.87
C ALA A 287 -3.75 -15.78 -5.68
N ALA A 288 -3.07 -15.99 -6.81
CA ALA A 288 -3.29 -17.15 -7.68
C ALA A 288 -2.96 -18.49 -6.98
N ALA A 289 -2.02 -18.50 -6.03
CA ALA A 289 -1.69 -19.69 -5.25
C ALA A 289 -2.88 -20.22 -4.41
N HIS A 290 -3.87 -19.36 -4.12
CA HIS A 290 -5.11 -19.69 -3.41
C HIS A 290 -6.32 -19.83 -4.35
N GLY A 291 -6.11 -19.89 -5.67
CA GLY A 291 -7.19 -19.94 -6.65
C GLY A 291 -7.99 -18.64 -6.76
N ILE A 292 -7.43 -17.53 -6.27
CA ILE A 292 -8.04 -16.19 -6.40
C ILE A 292 -7.56 -15.55 -7.70
N ARG A 293 -8.51 -14.94 -8.42
CA ARG A 293 -8.25 -14.24 -9.66
C ARG A 293 -7.85 -12.80 -9.37
N SER A 294 -6.77 -12.36 -10.02
CA SER A 294 -6.40 -10.94 -10.06
C SER A 294 -6.92 -10.28 -11.33
N TRP A 295 -7.32 -9.02 -11.20
CA TRP A 295 -7.74 -8.14 -12.27
C TRP A 295 -6.82 -6.93 -12.34
N GLY A 296 -6.28 -6.64 -13.51
CA GLY A 296 -5.20 -5.68 -13.67
C GLY A 296 -3.82 -6.32 -13.46
N PRO A 297 -2.82 -5.56 -12.99
CA PRO A 297 -2.92 -4.15 -12.61
C PRO A 297 -3.20 -3.22 -13.80
N ILE A 298 -3.95 -2.14 -13.58
CA ILE A 298 -4.12 -1.03 -14.54
C ILE A 298 -3.67 0.29 -13.92
N GLY A 299 -3.40 1.32 -14.72
CA GLY A 299 -3.07 2.64 -14.19
C GLY A 299 -4.23 3.25 -13.39
N GLN A 300 -3.93 3.95 -12.29
CA GLN A 300 -4.92 4.64 -11.45
C GLN A 300 -5.84 5.55 -12.25
N GLY A 301 -5.30 6.32 -13.20
CA GLY A 301 -6.11 7.22 -14.02
C GLY A 301 -7.14 6.46 -14.83
N ALA A 302 -6.73 5.36 -15.47
CA ALA A 302 -7.62 4.51 -16.25
C ALA A 302 -8.71 3.86 -15.37
N PHE A 303 -8.36 3.40 -14.17
CA PHE A 303 -9.33 2.86 -13.21
C PHE A 303 -10.37 3.93 -12.81
N LEU A 304 -9.91 5.08 -12.31
CA LEU A 304 -10.79 6.16 -11.83
C LEU A 304 -11.69 6.71 -12.94
N GLU A 305 -11.17 6.82 -14.17
CA GLU A 305 -11.98 7.20 -15.33
C GLU A 305 -13.11 6.21 -15.60
N ARG A 306 -12.84 4.90 -15.51
CA ARG A 306 -13.85 3.85 -15.73
C ARG A 306 -14.90 3.77 -14.62
N ILE A 307 -14.55 4.11 -13.39
CA ILE A 307 -15.53 4.21 -12.29
C ILE A 307 -16.38 5.49 -12.41
N GLY A 308 -15.89 6.51 -13.11
CA GLY A 308 -16.67 7.72 -13.43
C GLY A 308 -16.21 9.00 -12.74
N ILE A 309 -14.93 9.11 -12.39
CA ILE A 309 -14.39 10.28 -11.66
C ILE A 309 -14.64 11.62 -12.39
N ARG A 310 -14.64 11.63 -13.73
CA ARG A 310 -14.92 12.85 -14.52
C ARG A 310 -16.34 13.35 -14.33
N GLU A 311 -17.30 12.43 -14.25
CA GLU A 311 -18.71 12.80 -13.98
C GLU A 311 -18.88 13.30 -12.56
N ARG A 312 -18.14 12.72 -11.61
CA ARG A 312 -18.14 13.23 -10.24
C ARG A 312 -17.54 14.63 -10.15
N ALA A 313 -16.41 14.88 -10.80
CA ALA A 313 -15.79 16.21 -10.88
C ALA A 313 -16.74 17.25 -11.45
N LYS A 314 -17.45 16.94 -12.56
CA LYS A 314 -18.47 17.81 -13.15
C LYS A 314 -19.58 18.16 -12.14
N ARG A 315 -20.08 17.18 -11.38
CA ARG A 315 -21.12 17.43 -10.36
C ARG A 315 -20.61 18.32 -9.22
N LEU A 316 -19.40 18.10 -8.74
CA LEU A 316 -18.80 18.95 -7.70
C LEU A 316 -18.64 20.40 -8.19
N ARG A 317 -18.26 20.59 -9.45
CA ARG A 317 -18.12 21.92 -10.07
C ARG A 317 -19.44 22.70 -10.15
N GLN A 318 -20.58 22.03 -10.31
CA GLN A 318 -21.88 22.72 -10.45
C GLN A 318 -22.28 23.55 -9.21
N GLY A 319 -21.78 23.19 -8.02
CA GLY A 319 -22.01 23.91 -6.78
C GLY A 319 -20.81 24.74 -6.29
N ALA A 320 -19.75 24.83 -7.08
CA ALA A 320 -18.47 25.40 -6.67
C ALA A 320 -18.33 26.86 -7.11
N ASN A 321 -17.67 27.68 -6.28
CA ASN A 321 -17.12 28.96 -6.72
C ASN A 321 -15.88 28.77 -7.61
N GLU A 322 -15.35 29.85 -8.20
CA GLU A 322 -14.23 29.77 -9.14
C GLU A 322 -12.98 29.12 -8.55
N LEU A 323 -12.62 29.44 -7.30
CA LEU A 323 -11.46 28.85 -6.62
C LEU A 323 -11.67 27.35 -6.39
N GLN A 324 -12.84 26.97 -5.88
CA GLN A 324 -13.20 25.56 -5.66
C GLN A 324 -13.21 24.77 -6.98
N ALA A 325 -13.72 25.36 -8.06
CA ALA A 325 -13.73 24.72 -9.38
C ALA A 325 -12.31 24.51 -9.91
N HIS A 326 -11.41 25.47 -9.72
CA HIS A 326 -10.00 25.34 -10.04
C HIS A 326 -9.33 24.22 -9.24
N ASP A 327 -9.57 24.16 -7.93
CA ASP A 327 -9.00 23.13 -7.05
C ASP A 327 -9.51 21.72 -7.41
N ILE A 328 -10.78 21.59 -7.78
CA ILE A 328 -11.36 20.34 -8.29
C ILE A 328 -10.64 19.90 -9.56
N ASP A 329 -10.43 20.81 -10.52
CA ASP A 329 -9.75 20.51 -11.79
C ASP A 329 -8.28 20.12 -11.59
N ALA A 330 -7.58 20.82 -10.71
CA ALA A 330 -6.20 20.52 -10.34
C ALA A 330 -6.09 19.14 -9.67
N SER A 331 -6.99 18.86 -8.73
CA SER A 331 -7.04 17.56 -8.03
C SER A 331 -7.37 16.41 -8.97
N LEU A 332 -8.33 16.61 -9.88
CA LEU A 332 -8.65 15.64 -10.93
C LEU A 332 -7.42 15.34 -11.78
N THR A 333 -6.72 16.38 -12.23
CA THR A 333 -5.50 16.27 -13.05
C THR A 333 -4.41 15.51 -12.30
N ARG A 334 -4.20 15.81 -11.01
CA ARG A 334 -3.22 15.11 -10.18
C ARG A 334 -3.52 13.62 -10.04
N LEU A 335 -4.80 13.25 -9.85
CA LEU A 335 -5.23 11.86 -9.66
C LEU A 335 -5.19 11.00 -10.92
N ILE A 336 -5.56 11.56 -12.09
CA ILE A 336 -5.72 10.78 -13.34
C ILE A 336 -4.70 11.12 -14.42
N GLY A 337 -3.97 12.22 -14.29
CA GLY A 337 -3.02 12.69 -15.29
C GLY A 337 -1.88 11.70 -15.49
N PRO A 338 -1.49 11.38 -16.73
CA PRO A 338 -0.45 10.38 -16.99
C PRO A 338 0.95 10.81 -16.55
N ALA A 339 1.22 12.12 -16.49
CA ALA A 339 2.45 12.70 -15.94
C ALA A 339 2.41 12.85 -14.41
N GLU A 340 1.27 12.54 -13.79
CA GLU A 340 0.99 12.65 -12.36
C GLU A 340 0.79 11.23 -11.79
N MET A 341 -0.20 11.01 -10.94
CA MET A 341 -0.46 9.70 -10.33
C MET A 341 -1.09 8.70 -11.31
N GLY A 342 -1.65 9.16 -12.42
CA GLY A 342 -2.50 8.34 -13.28
C GLY A 342 -1.83 7.12 -13.91
N THR A 343 -0.52 7.19 -14.20
CA THR A 343 0.26 6.04 -14.71
C THR A 343 1.20 5.45 -13.67
N LEU A 344 1.74 6.28 -12.77
CA LEU A 344 2.67 5.85 -11.73
C LEU A 344 1.99 4.87 -10.77
N PHE A 345 0.80 5.23 -10.28
CA PHE A 345 -0.03 4.37 -9.45
C PHE A 345 -0.73 3.30 -10.28
N LYS A 346 -0.81 2.11 -9.70
CA LYS A 346 -1.49 0.95 -10.24
C LYS A 346 -2.62 0.53 -9.31
N VAL A 347 -3.64 -0.08 -9.92
CA VAL A 347 -4.80 -0.62 -9.23
C VAL A 347 -4.94 -2.08 -9.64
N LEU A 348 -4.99 -2.98 -8.66
CA LEU A 348 -5.25 -4.40 -8.84
C LEU A 348 -6.41 -4.81 -7.94
N ALA A 349 -7.36 -5.57 -8.50
CA ALA A 349 -8.46 -6.12 -7.72
C ALA A 349 -8.36 -7.65 -7.64
N LEU A 350 -8.84 -8.21 -6.54
CA LEU A 350 -8.96 -9.66 -6.34
C LEU A 350 -10.43 -10.07 -6.24
N SER A 351 -10.77 -11.20 -6.85
CA SER A 351 -12.06 -11.86 -6.66
C SER A 351 -11.95 -13.37 -6.93
N LYS A 352 -12.99 -14.13 -6.57
CA LYS A 352 -13.02 -15.59 -6.82
C LYS A 352 -12.94 -15.90 -8.32
N GLN A 353 -12.26 -16.99 -8.68
CA GLN A 353 -12.21 -17.45 -10.06
C GLN A 353 -13.62 -17.73 -10.62
N GLY A 354 -13.84 -17.44 -11.91
CA GLY A 354 -15.12 -17.61 -12.58
C GLY A 354 -16.12 -16.46 -12.38
N THR A 355 -15.76 -15.43 -11.60
CA THR A 355 -16.55 -14.18 -11.50
C THR A 355 -16.29 -13.25 -12.69
N GLU A 356 -17.24 -12.37 -12.97
CA GLU A 356 -17.07 -11.25 -13.89
C GLU A 356 -16.07 -10.22 -13.38
N PRO A 357 -15.44 -9.42 -14.26
CA PRO A 357 -14.57 -8.33 -13.84
C PRO A 357 -15.31 -7.36 -12.91
N PRO A 358 -14.73 -6.99 -11.75
CA PRO A 358 -15.23 -5.89 -10.94
C PRO A 358 -15.29 -4.58 -11.73
N ALA A 359 -16.11 -3.62 -11.30
CA ALA A 359 -16.15 -2.30 -11.92
C ALA A 359 -14.75 -1.71 -12.09
N GLY A 360 -14.49 -1.09 -13.24
CA GLY A 360 -13.18 -0.54 -13.59
C GLY A 360 -12.21 -1.51 -14.28
N PHE A 361 -12.46 -2.83 -14.22
CA PHE A 361 -11.56 -3.86 -14.78
C PHE A 361 -12.11 -4.62 -15.99
N GLY A 362 -13.37 -4.42 -16.33
CA GLY A 362 -13.96 -4.94 -17.57
C GLY A 362 -13.32 -4.31 -18.83
N PRO A 363 -13.60 -4.89 -20.02
CA PRO A 363 -13.33 -4.17 -21.27
C PRO A 363 -14.02 -2.81 -21.18
N GLY A 364 -13.29 -1.76 -21.55
CA GLY A 364 -13.86 -0.41 -21.60
C GLY A 364 -15.09 -0.36 -22.51
N PRO A 365 -15.87 0.73 -22.47
CA PRO A 365 -16.91 0.95 -23.47
C PRO A 365 -16.38 0.80 -24.91
#